data_AF-A0A957LM28-F1
#
_entry.id   AF-A0A957LM28-F1
#
_cell.length_a   1.000
_cell.length_b   1.000
_cell.length_c   1.000
_cell.angle_alpha   90.00
_cell.angle_beta   90.00
_cell.angle_gamma   90.00
#
_symmetry.space_group_name_H-M   'P 1'
#
loop_
_entity.id
_entity.type
_entity.pdbx_description
1 polymer ?
#
loop_
_entity_poly.entity_id
_entity_poly.type
_entity_poly.pdbx_seq_one_letter_code
_entity_poly.pdbx_strand_id
1 'polypeptide(L)'
;MGLFDAVRNLFVKPAPAARPVAPLVDEPDPEEVHVPEWQVGQVLAALHGDAPPLLLDVREPYEWRQVRVPGALHIPMNNIPQRLAELPHDRAIAVFCAHGSRSFGVTHFLRAQGFDAYN
;
A
#
# COMPACT_ATOMS: atom_id res chain seq x y z
N MET A 1 -16.73 51.80 12.43
CA MET A 1 -16.23 50.97 11.31
C MET A 1 -14.85 50.47 11.69
N GLY A 2 -14.75 49.20 12.08
CA GLY A 2 -13.59 48.66 12.80
C GLY A 2 -12.52 48.06 11.89
N LEU A 3 -11.27 48.29 12.27
CA LEU A 3 -10.04 47.75 11.69
C LEU A 3 -10.00 46.21 11.54
N PHE A 4 -10.95 45.49 12.15
CA PHE A 4 -11.08 44.04 12.10
C PHE A 4 -11.68 43.47 10.80
N ASP A 5 -12.44 44.26 10.03
CA ASP A 5 -13.04 43.76 8.77
C ASP A 5 -12.00 43.60 7.65
N ALA A 6 -10.88 44.33 7.72
CA ALA A 6 -9.82 44.28 6.70
C ALA A 6 -8.93 43.02 6.79
N VAL A 7 -8.88 42.35 7.95
CA VAL A 7 -7.98 41.21 8.18
C VAL A 7 -8.64 39.87 7.79
N ARG A 8 -9.98 39.84 7.69
CA ARG A 8 -10.74 38.60 7.43
C ARG A 8 -10.65 38.10 5.98
N ASN A 9 -10.22 38.95 5.04
CA ASN A 9 -10.08 38.60 3.62
C ASN A 9 -8.66 38.23 3.18
N LEU A 10 -7.66 38.31 4.07
CA LEU A 10 -6.26 38.08 3.69
C LEU A 10 -5.83 36.59 3.70
N PHE A 11 -6.70 35.68 4.12
CA PHE A 11 -6.39 34.23 4.19
C PHE A 11 -7.44 33.32 3.56
N VAL A 12 -8.29 33.83 2.67
CA VAL A 12 -9.09 32.97 1.79
C VAL A 12 -8.32 32.80 0.49
N LYS A 13 -7.51 31.74 0.40
CA LYS A 13 -6.99 31.29 -0.88
C LYS A 13 -8.20 30.92 -1.73
N PRO A 14 -8.44 31.55 -2.89
CA PRO A 14 -9.56 31.16 -3.74
C PRO A 14 -9.41 29.67 -4.07
N ALA A 15 -10.50 28.91 -3.90
CA ALA A 15 -10.53 27.54 -4.36
C ALA A 15 -10.15 27.55 -5.84
N PRO A 16 -9.21 26.70 -6.29
CA PRO A 16 -8.86 26.65 -7.70
C PRO A 16 -10.14 26.37 -8.50
N ALA A 17 -10.32 27.09 -9.61
CA ALA A 17 -11.43 26.83 -10.51
C ALA A 17 -11.46 25.33 -10.83
N ALA A 18 -12.62 24.69 -10.61
CA ALA A 18 -12.78 23.28 -10.89
C ALA A 18 -12.37 23.04 -12.35
N ARG A 19 -11.33 22.25 -12.55
CA ARG A 19 -10.94 21.80 -13.89
C ARG A 19 -12.13 21.01 -14.43
N PRO A 20 -12.54 21.17 -15.70
CA PRO A 20 -13.58 20.34 -16.27
C PRO A 20 -13.20 18.87 -16.08
N VAL A 21 -14.03 18.14 -15.34
CA VAL A 21 -13.91 16.69 -15.23
C VAL A 21 -14.34 16.17 -16.58
N ALA A 22 -13.37 15.71 -17.38
CA ALA A 22 -13.65 14.99 -18.61
C ALA A 22 -14.61 13.83 -18.29
N PRO A 23 -15.51 13.43 -19.22
CA PRO A 23 -16.39 12.29 -18.99
C PRO A 23 -15.55 11.08 -18.54
N LEU A 24 -16.02 10.38 -17.51
CA LEU A 24 -15.40 9.18 -16.96
C LEU A 24 -15.21 8.19 -18.12
N VAL A 25 -13.99 8.10 -18.63
CA VAL A 25 -13.62 7.12 -19.63
C VAL A 25 -13.47 5.78 -18.91
N ASP A 26 -14.14 4.74 -19.43
CA ASP A 26 -14.05 3.34 -18.94
C ASP A 26 -12.71 2.67 -19.31
N GLU A 27 -11.77 3.40 -19.93
CA GLU A 27 -10.43 2.92 -20.24
C GLU A 27 -9.49 3.27 -19.08
N PRO A 28 -8.83 2.28 -18.44
CA PRO A 28 -7.90 2.54 -17.35
C PRO A 28 -6.78 3.46 -17.83
N ASP A 29 -6.41 4.44 -17.00
CA ASP A 29 -5.36 5.39 -17.33
C ASP A 29 -4.04 4.61 -17.53
N PRO A 30 -3.33 4.75 -18.66
CA PRO A 30 -2.05 4.08 -18.87
C PRO A 30 -0.96 4.49 -17.85
N GLU A 31 -1.18 5.56 -17.07
CA GLU A 31 -0.33 5.94 -15.93
C GLU A 31 -0.78 5.30 -14.58
N GLU A 32 -1.85 4.51 -14.56
CA GLU A 32 -2.35 3.85 -13.35
C GLU A 32 -1.42 2.71 -12.92
N VAL A 33 -0.90 2.82 -11.70
CA VAL A 33 -0.02 1.82 -11.10
C VAL A 33 -0.81 0.55 -10.80
N HIS A 34 -0.63 -0.46 -11.64
CA HIS A 34 -1.21 -1.78 -11.39
C HIS A 34 -0.35 -2.59 -10.40
N VAL A 35 -0.92 -2.87 -9.23
CA VAL A 35 -0.34 -3.78 -8.24
C VAL A 35 -1.08 -5.12 -8.32
N PRO A 36 -0.38 -6.24 -8.58
CA PRO A 36 -1.05 -7.53 -8.65
C PRO A 36 -1.55 -7.96 -7.27
N GLU A 37 -2.78 -8.44 -7.22
CA GLU A 37 -3.45 -8.87 -5.99
C GLU A 37 -3.69 -10.38 -5.99
N TRP A 38 -3.50 -11.01 -4.82
CA TRP A 38 -3.92 -12.37 -4.57
C TRP A 38 -5.16 -12.39 -3.68
N GLN A 39 -6.17 -13.12 -4.13
CA GLN A 39 -7.26 -13.50 -3.26
C GLN A 39 -6.74 -14.46 -2.18
N VAL A 40 -7.39 -14.46 -1.01
CA VAL A 40 -7.02 -15.33 0.11
C VAL A 40 -6.94 -16.80 -0.31
N GLY A 41 -7.84 -17.27 -1.17
CA GLY A 41 -7.80 -18.64 -1.70
C GLY A 41 -6.53 -18.97 -2.48
N GLN A 42 -5.99 -18.00 -3.24
CA GLN A 42 -4.73 -18.15 -3.97
C GLN A 42 -3.53 -18.18 -3.02
N VAL A 43 -3.53 -17.34 -1.98
CA VAL A 43 -2.51 -17.39 -0.92
C VAL A 43 -2.52 -18.77 -0.25
N LEU A 44 -3.70 -19.27 0.14
CA LEU A 44 -3.85 -20.57 0.80
C LEU A 44 -3.41 -21.73 -0.12
N ALA A 45 -3.73 -21.67 -1.41
CA ALA A 45 -3.25 -22.66 -2.37
C ALA A 45 -1.72 -22.63 -2.49
N ALA A 46 -1.14 -21.43 -2.63
CA ALA A 46 0.31 -21.25 -2.75
C ALA A 46 1.09 -21.70 -1.50
N LEU A 47 0.54 -21.47 -0.30
CA LEU A 47 1.14 -21.94 0.96
C LEU A 47 1.25 -23.46 1.08
N HIS A 48 0.43 -24.21 0.34
CA HIS A 48 0.48 -25.67 0.29
C HIS A 48 1.19 -26.23 -0.94
N GLY A 49 1.76 -25.36 -1.79
CA GLY A 49 2.52 -25.76 -2.97
C GLY A 49 3.99 -26.04 -2.67
N ASP A 50 4.75 -26.38 -3.72
CA ASP A 50 6.17 -26.74 -3.63
C ASP A 50 7.09 -25.56 -3.31
N ALA A 51 6.63 -24.32 -3.57
CA ALA A 51 7.37 -23.09 -3.32
C ALA A 51 6.48 -22.07 -2.57
N PRO A 52 6.25 -22.27 -1.26
CA PRO A 52 5.33 -21.42 -0.50
C PRO A 52 5.84 -19.98 -0.42
N PRO A 53 4.98 -18.96 -0.59
CA PRO A 53 5.37 -17.56 -0.55
C PRO A 53 5.75 -17.14 0.88
N LEU A 54 6.55 -16.08 1.02
CA LEU A 54 6.71 -15.41 2.31
C LEU A 54 5.43 -14.61 2.60
N LEU A 55 4.80 -14.84 3.75
CA LEU A 55 3.75 -13.94 4.24
C LEU A 55 4.42 -12.75 4.94
N LEU A 56 4.23 -11.54 4.42
CA LEU A 56 4.79 -10.31 4.97
C LEU A 56 3.68 -9.44 5.57
N ASP A 57 3.67 -9.36 6.90
CA ASP A 57 2.75 -8.50 7.65
C ASP A 57 3.37 -7.10 7.81
N VAL A 58 2.74 -6.09 7.20
CA VAL A 58 3.24 -4.70 7.24
C VAL A 58 2.48 -3.81 8.21
N ARG A 59 1.66 -4.41 9.08
CA ARG A 59 0.88 -3.68 10.09
C ARG A 59 1.76 -3.10 11.19
N GLU A 60 1.18 -2.22 11.98
CA GLU A 60 1.86 -1.63 13.11
C GLU A 60 2.10 -2.65 14.23
N PRO A 61 3.13 -2.46 15.08
CA PRO A 61 3.44 -3.41 16.15
C PRO A 61 2.28 -3.68 17.13
N TYR A 62 1.35 -2.74 17.31
CA TYR A 62 0.20 -2.96 18.18
C TYR A 62 -0.84 -3.91 17.56
N GLU A 63 -1.10 -3.82 16.25
CA GLU A 63 -1.99 -4.74 15.52
C GLU A 63 -1.39 -6.15 15.52
N TRP A 64 -0.07 -6.26 15.30
CA TRP A 64 0.67 -7.53 15.36
C TRP A 64 0.64 -8.18 16.75
N ARG A 65 0.58 -7.38 17.82
CA ARG A 65 0.46 -7.93 19.19
C ARG A 65 -0.95 -8.44 19.49
N GLN A 66 -1.98 -7.91 18.84
CA GLN A 66 -3.36 -8.34 19.05
C GLN A 66 -3.65 -9.69 18.37
N VAL A 67 -3.21 -9.86 17.12
CA VAL A 67 -3.41 -11.09 16.35
C VAL A 67 -2.31 -11.27 15.32
N ARG A 68 -1.88 -12.52 15.12
CA ARG A 68 -0.79 -12.90 14.22
C ARG A 68 -1.23 -14.01 13.29
N VAL A 69 -0.76 -13.93 12.06
CA VAL A 69 -0.76 -15.07 11.13
C VAL A 69 0.50 -15.89 11.44
N PRO A 70 0.39 -17.17 11.86
CA PRO A 70 1.55 -18.01 12.10
C PRO A 70 2.44 -18.12 10.85
N GLY A 71 3.75 -18.03 11.04
CA GLY A 71 4.72 -18.11 9.94
C GLY A 71 4.91 -16.82 9.14
N ALA A 72 4.14 -15.76 9.40
CA ALA A 72 4.37 -14.46 8.77
C ALA A 72 5.59 -13.74 9.36
N LEU A 73 6.37 -13.10 8.48
CA LEU A 73 7.41 -12.14 8.85
C LEU A 73 6.75 -10.78 9.11
N HIS A 74 7.04 -10.16 10.25
CA HIS A 74 6.52 -8.84 10.60
C HIS A 74 7.55 -7.75 10.37
N ILE A 75 7.25 -6.84 9.44
CA ILE A 75 8.03 -5.62 9.19
C ILE A 75 7.04 -4.47 8.97
N PRO A 76 6.85 -3.57 9.94
CA PRO A 76 5.99 -2.40 9.75
C PRO A 76 6.33 -1.63 8.48
N MET A 77 5.33 -1.16 7.74
CA MET A 77 5.48 -0.50 6.44
C MET A 77 6.64 0.51 6.40
N ASN A 78 6.75 1.38 7.41
CA ASN A 78 7.77 2.43 7.45
C ASN A 78 9.21 1.92 7.61
N ASN A 79 9.39 0.66 7.99
CA ASN A 79 10.68 0.02 8.20
C ASN A 79 11.11 -0.83 6.99
N ILE A 80 10.25 -0.99 5.98
CA ILE A 80 10.51 -1.82 4.80
C ILE A 80 11.77 -1.36 4.04
N PRO A 81 11.96 -0.05 3.72
CA PRO A 81 13.12 0.37 2.93
C PRO A 81 14.47 0.03 3.57
N GLN A 82 14.56 0.06 4.90
CA GLN A 82 15.80 -0.23 5.64
C GLN A 82 16.02 -1.73 5.90
N ARG A 83 15.00 -2.57 5.67
CA ARG A 83 15.01 -4.01 5.98
C ARG A 83 14.85 -4.89 4.74
N LEU A 84 15.10 -4.34 3.53
CA LEU A 84 15.03 -5.09 2.27
C LEU A 84 15.90 -6.36 2.26
N ALA A 85 17.06 -6.32 2.93
CA ALA A 85 17.98 -7.46 3.01
C ALA A 85 17.40 -8.69 3.76
N GLU A 86 16.28 -8.53 4.47
CA GLU A 86 15.60 -9.63 5.16
C GLU A 86 14.56 -10.32 4.27
N LEU A 87 14.28 -9.77 3.10
CA LEU A 87 13.29 -10.30 2.17
C LEU A 87 13.94 -11.26 1.16
N PRO A 88 13.29 -12.39 0.83
CA PRO A 88 13.82 -13.34 -0.13
C PRO A 88 13.72 -12.80 -1.56
N HIS A 89 14.72 -13.11 -2.37
CA HIS A 89 14.72 -12.85 -3.82
C HIS A 89 14.38 -14.11 -4.64
N ASP A 90 14.25 -15.28 -4.00
CA ASP A 90 14.10 -16.59 -4.62
C ASP A 90 12.69 -17.19 -4.52
N ARG A 91 11.74 -16.47 -3.91
CA ARG A 91 10.33 -16.86 -3.78
C ARG A 91 9.42 -15.65 -3.71
N ALA A 92 8.15 -15.86 -4.04
CA ALA A 92 7.13 -14.83 -3.97
C ALA A 92 6.90 -14.31 -2.54
N ILE A 93 6.46 -13.05 -2.43
CA ILE A 93 6.10 -12.38 -1.18
C ILE A 93 4.63 -11.96 -1.25
N ALA A 94 3.79 -12.51 -0.38
CA ALA A 94 2.41 -12.07 -0.18
C ALA A 94 2.39 -11.04 0.94
N VAL A 95 2.21 -9.77 0.58
CA VAL A 95 2.21 -8.64 1.51
C VAL A 95 0.79 -8.37 1.96
N PHE A 96 0.54 -8.28 3.26
CA PHE A 96 -0.80 -7.98 3.76
C PHE A 96 -0.79 -6.95 4.89
N CYS A 97 -1.91 -6.23 4.99
CA CYS A 97 -2.23 -5.39 6.13
C CYS A 97 -3.70 -5.58 6.51
N ALA A 98 -4.24 -4.74 7.40
CA ALA A 98 -5.63 -4.88 7.83
C ALA A 98 -6.68 -4.66 6.72
N HIS A 99 -6.43 -3.74 5.78
CA HIS A 99 -7.44 -3.25 4.82
C HIS A 99 -6.89 -3.05 3.40
N GLY A 100 -5.74 -3.64 3.05
CA GLY A 100 -5.14 -3.52 1.72
C GLY A 100 -4.35 -2.23 1.42
N SER A 101 -4.64 -1.09 2.06
CA SER A 101 -4.01 0.19 1.68
C SER A 101 -2.48 0.25 1.88
N ARG A 102 -1.98 -0.24 3.01
CA ARG A 102 -0.54 -0.26 3.31
C ARG A 102 0.18 -1.34 2.49
N SER A 103 -0.44 -2.50 2.35
CA SER A 103 0.12 -3.60 1.56
C SER A 103 0.19 -3.24 0.08
N PHE A 104 -0.79 -2.54 -0.48
CA PHE A 104 -0.72 -1.99 -1.84
C PHE A 104 0.54 -1.14 -2.04
N GLY A 105 0.77 -0.16 -1.16
CA GLY A 105 1.92 0.73 -1.24
C GLY A 105 3.26 -0.01 -1.07
N VAL A 106 3.33 -0.98 -0.15
CA VAL A 106 4.53 -1.80 0.04
C VAL A 106 4.76 -2.73 -1.14
N THR A 107 3.74 -3.41 -1.66
CA THR A 107 3.85 -4.28 -2.82
C THR A 107 4.35 -3.50 -4.02
N HIS A 108 3.77 -2.33 -4.30
CA HIS A 108 4.26 -1.44 -5.36
C HIS A 108 5.75 -1.12 -5.17
N PHE A 109 6.15 -0.69 -3.96
CA PHE A 109 7.53 -0.38 -3.65
C PHE A 109 8.47 -1.57 -3.85
N LEU A 110 8.11 -2.74 -3.32
CA LEU A 110 8.92 -3.96 -3.41
C LEU A 110 9.10 -4.41 -4.86
N ARG A 111 8.04 -4.35 -5.68
CA ARG A 111 8.14 -4.66 -7.11
C ARG A 111 9.08 -3.70 -7.85
N ALA A 112 9.06 -2.41 -7.49
CA ALA A 112 10.01 -1.43 -8.03
C ALA A 112 11.47 -1.71 -7.59
N GLN A 113 11.67 -2.44 -6.49
CA GLN A 113 12.99 -2.95 -6.06
C GLN A 113 13.34 -4.33 -6.66
N GLY A 114 12.50 -4.89 -7.54
CA GLY A 114 12.75 -6.17 -8.22
C GLY A 114 12.31 -7.42 -7.45
N PHE A 115 11.52 -7.28 -6.38
CA PHE A 115 10.93 -8.42 -5.70
C PHE A 115 9.68 -8.94 -6.42
N ASP A 116 9.49 -10.25 -6.38
CA ASP A 116 8.23 -10.89 -6.79
C ASP A 116 7.20 -10.76 -5.66
N ALA A 117 6.50 -9.62 -5.60
CA ALA A 117 5.56 -9.29 -4.53
C ALA A 117 4.11 -9.14 -5.04
N TYR A 118 3.16 -9.52 -4.19
CA TYR A 118 1.71 -9.51 -4.41
C TYR A 118 0.99 -8.90 -3.19
N ASN A 119 -0.05 -8.09 -3.43
CA ASN A 119 -0.93 -7.52 -2.40
C ASN A 119 -2.04 -8.50 -1.99
#